data_AF-A0A6A5Z0Y0-F1
#
_entry.id   AF-A0A6A5Z0Y0-F1
#
_cell.length_a   1.000
_cell.length_b   1.000
_cell.length_c   1.000
_cell.angle_alpha   90.00
_cell.angle_beta   90.00
_cell.angle_gamma   90.00
#
_symmetry.space_group_name_H-M   'P 1'
#
loop_
_entity.id
_entity.type
_entity.pdbx_description
1 polymer ?
#
loop_
_entity_poly.entity_id
_entity_poly.type
_entity_poly.pdbx_seq_one_letter_code
_entity_poly.pdbx_strand_id
1 'polypeptide(L)'
;MEQDQAPSEKPGHPPAQATLHEVRTAENSAAHLLPTLQTMKESNPHLTLLDVGAGSGTISVSFAKLIPDGHVTGVDLNPNILPRARAVAERDGVKNIEFQQGSVYKLPFADETFDVTFCHQVLIHIGTPWDALREMLRVTKRGGIVAAREGDYETECVWPELPELRKFHKLMAGLMSAGGGTPTAGRQLLSWALKAGVERSQITLSYSTSSYSTPSDRNICSQGLCDQLRGGSRLREKALKFGLGAEDDFEEMAKAWEEWAKRDDASLAMLHGEILVQK
;
A
#
# COMPACT_ATOMS: atom_id res chain seq x y z
N MET A 1 -22.12 47.92 -7.12
CA MET A 1 -21.79 47.59 -5.71
C MET A 1 -22.39 46.24 -5.47
N GLU A 2 -21.76 45.23 -6.05
CA GLU A 2 -20.75 44.35 -5.45
C GLU A 2 -21.45 43.05 -5.02
N GLN A 3 -21.48 42.12 -5.98
CA GLN A 3 -21.75 40.71 -5.72
C GLN A 3 -20.52 40.15 -5.03
N ASP A 4 -20.72 39.69 -3.80
CA ASP A 4 -19.72 39.06 -2.96
C ASP A 4 -19.37 37.68 -3.56
N GLN A 5 -18.26 37.63 -4.31
CA GLN A 5 -17.69 36.38 -4.80
C GLN A 5 -16.90 35.73 -3.66
N ALA A 6 -17.45 34.64 -3.13
CA ALA A 6 -16.70 33.76 -2.23
C ALA A 6 -15.42 33.27 -2.92
N PRO A 7 -14.27 33.26 -2.21
CA PRO A 7 -12.99 32.89 -2.81
C PRO A 7 -13.01 31.42 -3.22
N SER A 8 -12.59 31.16 -4.46
CA SER A 8 -12.42 29.81 -5.00
C SER A 8 -11.37 29.05 -4.19
N GLU A 9 -11.79 27.97 -3.53
CA GLU A 9 -10.89 26.99 -2.97
C GLU A 9 -10.09 26.37 -4.12
N LYS A 10 -8.78 26.64 -4.13
CA LYS A 10 -7.82 25.96 -5.01
C LYS A 10 -7.90 24.45 -4.76
N PRO A 11 -7.79 23.59 -5.78
CA PRO A 11 -7.73 22.14 -5.58
C PRO A 11 -6.61 21.82 -4.57
N GLY A 12 -6.99 21.21 -3.45
CA GLY A 12 -6.09 20.89 -2.35
C GLY A 12 -4.88 20.12 -2.85
N HIS A 13 -3.70 20.51 -2.37
CA HIS A 13 -2.47 19.75 -2.62
C HIS A 13 -2.67 18.27 -2.24
N PRO A 14 -2.08 17.34 -3.01
CA PRO A 14 -2.29 15.93 -2.79
C PRO A 14 -1.90 15.54 -1.34
N PRO A 15 -2.66 14.66 -0.68
CA PRO A 15 -2.17 14.04 0.55
C PRO A 15 -0.88 13.30 0.23
N ALA A 16 0.18 13.63 0.96
CA ALA A 16 1.54 13.19 0.75
C ALA A 16 1.78 11.69 0.55
N GLN A 17 0.96 10.85 1.19
CA GLN A 17 1.02 9.40 1.05
C GLN A 17 0.75 8.94 -0.39
N ALA A 18 0.16 9.79 -1.23
CA ALA A 18 -0.22 9.43 -2.57
C ALA A 18 0.93 9.53 -3.59
N THR A 19 1.91 10.43 -3.45
CA THR A 19 2.97 10.61 -4.46
C THR A 19 3.91 9.39 -4.53
N LEU A 20 4.31 8.82 -3.39
CA LEU A 20 5.14 7.59 -3.35
C LEU A 20 4.35 6.34 -3.75
N HIS A 21 3.05 6.32 -3.48
CA HIS A 21 2.21 5.17 -3.80
C HIS A 21 1.72 5.19 -5.26
N GLU A 22 1.79 6.34 -5.93
CA GLU A 22 1.38 6.48 -7.33
C GLU A 22 2.31 5.83 -8.35
N VAL A 23 3.53 5.50 -7.95
CA VAL A 23 4.44 4.70 -8.80
C VAL A 23 4.24 3.20 -8.63
N ARG A 24 3.31 2.77 -7.76
CA ARG A 24 3.04 1.36 -7.54
C ARG A 24 2.18 0.79 -8.65
N THR A 25 2.63 -0.31 -9.21
CA THR A 25 1.93 -1.10 -10.23
C THR A 25 1.88 -2.55 -9.77
N ALA A 26 1.11 -3.39 -10.46
CA ALA A 26 1.09 -4.82 -10.18
C ALA A 26 2.49 -5.44 -10.38
N GLU A 27 3.29 -4.94 -11.34
CA GLU A 27 4.64 -5.42 -11.63
C GLU A 27 5.63 -5.18 -10.49
N ASN A 28 5.55 -4.05 -9.78
CA ASN A 28 6.50 -3.75 -8.69
C ASN A 28 5.95 -4.03 -7.29
N SER A 29 4.64 -4.19 -7.13
CA SER A 29 3.99 -4.34 -5.83
C SER A 29 3.23 -5.67 -5.68
N ALA A 30 3.04 -6.41 -6.76
CA ALA A 30 2.36 -7.70 -6.77
C ALA A 30 3.08 -8.74 -7.66
N ALA A 31 4.39 -8.57 -7.91
CA ALA A 31 5.17 -9.43 -8.80
C ALA A 31 5.00 -10.93 -8.52
N HIS A 32 4.94 -11.30 -7.23
CA HIS A 32 4.74 -12.69 -6.78
C HIS A 32 3.40 -13.29 -7.28
N LEU A 33 2.35 -12.48 -7.44
CA LEU A 33 1.04 -12.93 -7.93
C LEU A 33 0.97 -13.07 -9.46
N LEU A 34 1.81 -12.34 -10.20
CA LEU A 34 1.63 -12.22 -11.66
C LEU A 34 1.70 -13.54 -12.44
N PRO A 35 2.62 -14.48 -12.15
CA PRO A 35 2.64 -15.76 -12.85
C PRO A 35 1.34 -16.54 -12.67
N THR A 36 0.80 -16.58 -11.45
CA THR A 36 -0.47 -17.24 -11.15
C THR A 36 -1.64 -16.53 -11.83
N LEU A 37 -1.67 -15.20 -11.79
CA LEU A 37 -2.71 -14.40 -12.44
C LEU A 37 -2.73 -14.64 -13.97
N GLN A 38 -1.56 -14.73 -14.61
CA GLN A 38 -1.43 -15.03 -16.04
C GLN A 38 -2.04 -16.40 -16.37
N THR A 39 -1.66 -17.45 -15.65
CA THR A 39 -2.23 -18.80 -15.85
C THR A 39 -3.74 -18.84 -15.60
N MET A 40 -4.22 -18.16 -14.55
CA MET A 40 -5.65 -18.10 -14.24
C MET A 40 -6.43 -17.39 -15.36
N LYS A 41 -5.90 -16.29 -15.89
CA LYS A 41 -6.52 -15.54 -17.00
C LYS A 41 -6.64 -16.37 -18.27
N GLU A 42 -5.64 -17.20 -18.59
CA GLU A 42 -5.72 -18.09 -19.76
C GLU A 42 -6.88 -19.08 -19.66
N SER A 43 -7.17 -19.59 -18.46
CA SER A 43 -8.25 -20.54 -18.23
C SER A 43 -9.61 -19.87 -17.97
N ASN A 44 -9.60 -18.68 -17.38
CA ASN A 44 -10.78 -17.88 -17.09
C ASN A 44 -10.51 -16.40 -17.45
N PRO A 45 -10.73 -16.02 -18.73
CA PRO A 45 -10.51 -14.63 -19.18
C PRO A 45 -11.36 -13.60 -18.43
N HIS A 46 -12.51 -14.01 -17.90
CA HIS A 46 -13.45 -13.15 -17.17
C HIS A 46 -13.26 -13.21 -15.65
N LEU A 47 -12.07 -13.59 -15.18
CA LEU A 47 -11.80 -13.67 -13.75
C LEU A 47 -12.03 -12.34 -13.03
N THR A 48 -12.44 -12.43 -11.77
CA THR A 48 -12.68 -11.27 -10.91
C THR A 48 -11.59 -11.15 -9.84
N LEU A 49 -11.04 -9.95 -9.70
CA LEU A 49 -9.98 -9.64 -8.74
C LEU A 49 -10.44 -8.52 -7.78
N LEU A 50 -10.32 -8.77 -6.47
CA LEU A 50 -10.56 -7.78 -5.44
C LEU A 50 -9.24 -7.24 -4.88
N ASP A 51 -9.02 -5.95 -5.02
CA ASP A 51 -7.91 -5.22 -4.39
C ASP A 51 -8.40 -4.59 -3.08
N VAL A 52 -7.96 -5.14 -1.96
CA VAL A 52 -8.34 -4.72 -0.61
C VAL A 52 -7.34 -3.69 -0.10
N GLY A 53 -7.83 -2.49 0.23
CA GLY A 53 -6.99 -1.33 0.54
C GLY A 53 -6.41 -0.67 -0.71
N ALA A 54 -7.25 -0.46 -1.72
CA ALA A 54 -6.85 -0.02 -3.06
C ALA A 54 -6.16 1.36 -3.09
N GLY A 55 -6.32 2.19 -2.06
CA GLY A 55 -5.66 3.49 -1.95
C GLY A 55 -5.92 4.38 -3.17
N SER A 56 -4.85 4.89 -3.80
CA SER A 56 -4.93 5.72 -5.02
C SER A 56 -5.29 4.94 -6.29
N GLY A 57 -5.48 3.62 -6.21
CA GLY A 57 -5.96 2.78 -7.30
C GLY A 57 -4.93 2.40 -8.37
N THR A 58 -3.66 2.80 -8.24
CA THR A 58 -2.65 2.56 -9.29
C THR A 58 -2.34 1.08 -9.50
N ILE A 59 -2.25 0.29 -8.42
CA ILE A 59 -2.10 -1.17 -8.50
C ILE A 59 -3.36 -1.79 -9.13
N SER A 60 -4.54 -1.38 -8.68
CA SER A 60 -5.83 -1.88 -9.19
C SER A 60 -5.97 -1.62 -10.70
N VAL A 61 -5.60 -0.42 -11.17
CA VAL A 61 -5.60 -0.05 -12.59
C VAL A 61 -4.57 -0.84 -13.39
N SER A 62 -3.40 -1.13 -12.81
CA SER A 62 -2.40 -2.01 -13.43
C SER A 62 -2.91 -3.44 -13.57
N PHE A 63 -3.57 -4.00 -12.54
CA PHE A 63 -4.23 -5.31 -12.65
C PHE A 63 -5.30 -5.30 -13.75
N ALA A 64 -6.16 -4.28 -13.80
CA ALA A 64 -7.23 -4.21 -14.80
C ALA A 64 -6.69 -4.21 -16.24
N LYS A 65 -5.53 -3.60 -16.48
CA LYS A 65 -4.81 -3.69 -17.77
C LYS A 65 -4.27 -5.09 -18.06
N LEU A 66 -3.82 -5.83 -17.04
CA LEU A 66 -3.32 -7.19 -17.17
C LEU A 66 -4.44 -8.21 -17.47
N ILE A 67 -5.66 -7.95 -16.99
CA ILE A 67 -6.87 -8.79 -17.20
C ILE A 67 -7.97 -8.02 -17.97
N PRO A 68 -7.76 -7.64 -19.24
CA PRO A 68 -8.68 -6.74 -19.98
C PRO A 68 -10.11 -7.28 -20.15
N ASP A 69 -10.29 -8.60 -20.19
CA ASP A 69 -11.61 -9.26 -20.27
C ASP A 69 -12.19 -9.63 -18.89
N GLY A 70 -11.38 -9.49 -17.84
CA GLY A 70 -11.75 -9.71 -16.44
C GLY A 70 -12.19 -8.40 -15.78
N HIS A 71 -12.41 -8.44 -14.47
CA HIS A 71 -12.89 -7.27 -13.73
C HIS A 71 -12.13 -7.08 -12.41
N VAL A 72 -11.75 -5.83 -12.13
CA VAL A 72 -11.12 -5.44 -10.86
C VAL A 72 -12.12 -4.65 -10.02
N THR A 73 -12.29 -5.04 -8.76
CA THR A 73 -12.99 -4.22 -7.77
C THR A 73 -11.97 -3.78 -6.73
N GLY A 74 -11.82 -2.47 -6.52
CA GLY A 74 -10.99 -1.91 -5.45
C GLY A 74 -11.83 -1.48 -4.26
N VAL A 75 -11.41 -1.82 -3.05
CA VAL A 75 -12.05 -1.32 -1.81
C VAL A 75 -11.08 -0.56 -0.93
N ASP A 76 -11.55 0.54 -0.35
CA ASP A 76 -10.78 1.28 0.65
C ASP A 76 -11.71 1.75 1.78
N LEU A 77 -11.18 1.83 3.00
CA LEU A 77 -11.94 2.31 4.17
C LEU A 77 -12.19 3.82 4.10
N ASN A 78 -11.23 4.56 3.53
CA ASN A 78 -11.28 6.01 3.44
C ASN A 78 -12.05 6.46 2.20
N PRO A 79 -13.27 7.00 2.32
CA PRO A 79 -14.06 7.41 1.14
C PRO A 79 -13.39 8.54 0.35
N ASN A 80 -12.52 9.34 0.99
CA ASN A 80 -11.89 10.49 0.36
C ASN A 80 -10.79 10.12 -0.64
N ILE A 81 -10.27 8.88 -0.62
CA ILE A 81 -9.26 8.43 -1.61
C ILE A 81 -9.91 7.90 -2.89
N LEU A 82 -11.15 7.43 -2.83
CA LEU A 82 -11.84 6.78 -3.95
C LEU A 82 -12.01 7.67 -5.19
N PRO A 83 -12.31 9.00 -5.08
CA PRO A 83 -12.31 9.88 -6.25
C PRO A 83 -10.97 9.91 -6.98
N ARG A 84 -9.85 9.86 -6.24
CA ARG A 84 -8.50 9.79 -6.83
C ARG A 84 -8.29 8.48 -7.58
N ALA A 85 -8.69 7.36 -6.98
CA ALA A 85 -8.60 6.05 -7.62
C ALA A 85 -9.38 5.99 -8.94
N ARG A 86 -10.60 6.56 -8.96
CA ARG A 86 -11.41 6.70 -10.18
C ARG A 86 -10.72 7.59 -11.22
N ALA A 87 -10.15 8.72 -10.81
CA ALA A 87 -9.43 9.62 -11.72
C ALA A 87 -8.20 8.94 -12.37
N VAL A 88 -7.48 8.08 -11.64
CA VAL A 88 -6.37 7.28 -12.21
C VAL A 88 -6.89 6.33 -13.30
N ALA A 89 -7.98 5.62 -13.04
CA ALA A 89 -8.59 4.73 -14.03
C ALA A 89 -9.07 5.49 -15.28
N GLU A 90 -9.72 6.64 -15.09
CA GLU A 90 -10.19 7.51 -16.18
C GLU A 90 -9.05 8.03 -17.04
N ARG A 91 -7.99 8.57 -16.40
CA ARG A 91 -6.78 9.05 -17.07
C ARG A 91 -6.13 7.97 -17.93
N ASP A 92 -6.13 6.73 -17.45
CA ASP A 92 -5.50 5.59 -18.12
C ASP A 92 -6.44 4.86 -19.09
N GLY A 93 -7.68 5.35 -19.25
CA GLY A 93 -8.67 4.77 -20.17
C GLY A 93 -9.18 3.39 -19.77
N VAL A 94 -8.98 2.97 -18.51
CA VAL A 94 -9.36 1.64 -18.01
C VAL A 94 -10.84 1.64 -17.61
N LYS A 95 -11.60 0.63 -18.08
CA LYS A 95 -13.06 0.56 -17.92
C LYS A 95 -13.56 -0.67 -17.17
N ASN A 96 -12.75 -1.71 -17.06
CA ASN A 96 -13.06 -2.96 -16.37
C ASN A 96 -12.67 -2.88 -14.87
N ILE A 97 -12.94 -1.74 -14.25
CA ILE A 97 -12.60 -1.48 -12.86
C ILE A 97 -13.65 -0.62 -12.17
N GLU A 98 -13.95 -0.95 -10.91
CA GLU A 98 -14.75 -0.12 -10.02
C GLU A 98 -14.11 0.04 -8.64
N PHE A 99 -14.48 1.11 -7.93
CA PHE A 99 -13.99 1.40 -6.59
C PHE A 99 -15.15 1.67 -5.63
N GLN A 100 -15.14 1.06 -4.45
CA GLN A 100 -16.16 1.33 -3.44
C GLN A 100 -15.59 1.39 -2.03
N GLN A 101 -16.33 2.03 -1.12
CA GLN A 101 -15.94 2.05 0.29
C GLN A 101 -16.15 0.67 0.90
N GLY A 102 -15.19 0.18 1.67
CA GLY A 102 -15.29 -1.10 2.36
C GLY A 102 -14.28 -1.24 3.50
N SER A 103 -14.64 -2.03 4.51
CA SER A 103 -13.73 -2.40 5.59
C SER A 103 -13.14 -3.77 5.30
N VAL A 104 -11.82 -3.92 5.44
CA VAL A 104 -11.16 -5.24 5.34
C VAL A 104 -11.70 -6.24 6.37
N TYR A 105 -12.19 -5.77 7.52
CA TYR A 105 -12.79 -6.62 8.55
C TYR A 105 -14.24 -7.05 8.26
N LYS A 106 -14.86 -6.46 7.24
CA LYS A 106 -16.21 -6.81 6.81
C LYS A 106 -16.37 -6.39 5.35
N LEU A 107 -15.87 -7.24 4.46
CA LEU A 107 -15.90 -6.96 3.03
C LEU A 107 -17.37 -7.01 2.56
N PRO A 108 -17.85 -5.99 1.81
CA PRO A 108 -19.25 -5.85 1.42
C PRO A 108 -19.63 -6.76 0.24
N PHE A 109 -19.14 -8.00 0.24
CA PHE A 109 -19.35 -9.00 -0.80
C PHE A 109 -19.78 -10.33 -0.20
N ALA A 110 -20.50 -11.10 -1.00
CA ALA A 110 -20.88 -12.46 -0.64
C ALA A 110 -19.66 -13.38 -0.56
N ASP A 111 -19.84 -14.52 0.08
CA ASP A 111 -18.85 -15.59 0.10
C ASP A 111 -18.52 -16.02 -1.34
N GLU A 112 -17.28 -16.42 -1.59
CA GLU A 112 -16.86 -17.05 -2.85
C GLU A 112 -17.19 -16.21 -4.12
N THR A 113 -17.00 -14.89 -4.05
CA THR A 113 -17.27 -13.93 -5.13
C THR A 113 -16.10 -13.75 -6.09
N PHE A 114 -14.86 -13.71 -5.59
CA PHE A 114 -13.68 -13.33 -6.36
C PHE A 114 -12.78 -14.52 -6.68
N ASP A 115 -12.23 -14.57 -7.89
CA ASP A 115 -11.20 -15.56 -8.25
C ASP A 115 -9.88 -15.24 -7.54
N VAL A 116 -9.56 -13.96 -7.37
CA VAL A 116 -8.35 -13.46 -6.70
C VAL A 116 -8.71 -12.36 -5.70
N THR A 117 -8.15 -12.42 -4.49
CA THR A 117 -8.11 -11.28 -3.58
C THR A 117 -6.67 -10.91 -3.28
N PHE A 118 -6.39 -9.61 -3.24
CA PHE A 118 -5.05 -9.07 -3.06
C PHE A 118 -5.07 -7.94 -2.04
N CYS A 119 -4.02 -7.80 -1.25
CA CYS A 119 -3.76 -6.57 -0.49
C CYS A 119 -2.26 -6.26 -0.44
N HIS A 120 -1.91 -4.98 -0.42
CA HIS A 120 -0.53 -4.54 -0.27
C HIS A 120 -0.43 -3.35 0.67
N GLN A 121 0.40 -3.49 1.71
CA GLN A 121 0.51 -2.50 2.79
C GLN A 121 -0.82 -2.20 3.47
N VAL A 122 -1.57 -3.26 3.82
CA VAL A 122 -2.86 -3.13 4.52
C VAL A 122 -2.81 -3.83 5.87
N LEU A 123 -2.35 -5.08 5.89
CA LEU A 123 -2.28 -5.90 7.10
C LEU A 123 -1.28 -5.30 8.10
N ILE A 124 -0.25 -4.62 7.59
CA ILE A 124 0.73 -3.88 8.38
C ILE A 124 0.13 -2.79 9.28
N HIS A 125 -1.05 -2.24 8.93
CA HIS A 125 -1.65 -1.10 9.63
C HIS A 125 -2.73 -1.49 10.65
N ILE A 126 -3.02 -2.77 10.83
CA ILE A 126 -4.19 -3.23 11.57
C ILE A 126 -3.84 -4.22 12.69
N GLY A 127 -4.65 -4.21 13.75
CA GLY A 127 -4.37 -5.00 14.97
C GLY A 127 -4.74 -6.49 14.90
N THR A 128 -5.65 -6.88 14.01
CA THR A 128 -6.02 -8.29 13.83
C THR A 128 -5.92 -8.74 12.36
N PRO A 129 -4.71 -8.79 11.79
CA PRO A 129 -4.50 -9.11 10.38
C PRO A 129 -5.03 -10.50 9.97
N TRP A 130 -5.11 -11.45 10.92
CA TRP A 130 -5.74 -12.75 10.67
C TRP A 130 -7.25 -12.66 10.45
N ASP A 131 -7.96 -11.70 11.05
CA ASP A 131 -9.40 -11.50 10.81
C ASP A 131 -9.63 -10.88 9.42
N ALA A 132 -8.77 -9.96 9.02
CA ALA A 132 -8.71 -9.44 7.65
C ALA A 132 -8.47 -10.55 6.62
N LEU A 133 -7.48 -11.42 6.87
CA LEU A 133 -7.21 -12.57 6.01
C LEU A 133 -8.40 -13.54 5.95
N ARG A 134 -9.13 -13.76 7.05
CA ARG A 134 -10.37 -14.57 7.05
C ARG A 134 -11.45 -13.98 6.15
N GLU A 135 -11.63 -12.66 6.18
CA GLU A 135 -12.59 -12.00 5.29
C GLU A 135 -12.17 -12.10 3.82
N MET A 136 -10.88 -11.91 3.51
CA MET A 136 -10.35 -12.10 2.16
C MET A 136 -10.57 -13.55 1.68
N LEU A 137 -10.27 -14.54 2.53
CA LEU A 137 -10.55 -15.95 2.28
C LEU A 137 -12.04 -16.21 2.07
N ARG A 138 -12.93 -15.61 2.88
CA ARG A 138 -14.39 -15.78 2.76
C ARG A 138 -14.88 -15.39 1.38
N VAL A 139 -14.49 -14.20 0.89
CA VAL A 139 -14.96 -13.67 -0.40
C VAL A 139 -14.22 -14.26 -1.60
N THR A 140 -13.08 -14.96 -1.40
CA THR A 140 -12.38 -15.69 -2.46
C THR A 140 -13.09 -17.00 -2.77
N LYS A 141 -13.23 -17.37 -4.04
CA LYS A 141 -13.79 -18.65 -4.49
C LYS A 141 -12.94 -19.83 -4.00
N ARG A 142 -13.54 -21.02 -3.87
CA ARG A 142 -12.78 -22.27 -3.74
C ARG A 142 -11.94 -22.50 -5.00
N GLY A 143 -10.67 -22.85 -4.85
CA GLY A 143 -9.70 -22.89 -5.95
C GLY A 143 -9.15 -21.51 -6.33
N GLY A 144 -9.57 -20.43 -5.66
CA GLY A 144 -9.06 -19.08 -5.88
C GLY A 144 -7.80 -18.76 -5.09
N ILE A 145 -7.28 -17.55 -5.29
CA ILE A 145 -6.02 -17.09 -4.69
C ILE A 145 -6.27 -15.93 -3.73
N VAL A 146 -5.65 -15.99 -2.55
CA VAL A 146 -5.45 -14.83 -1.67
C VAL A 146 -3.97 -14.46 -1.70
N ALA A 147 -3.65 -13.21 -2.00
CA ALA A 147 -2.29 -12.71 -2.08
C ALA A 147 -2.10 -11.50 -1.15
N ALA A 148 -0.96 -11.44 -0.46
CA ALA A 148 -0.63 -10.28 0.35
C ALA A 148 0.86 -9.96 0.29
N ARG A 149 1.19 -8.68 0.27
CA ARG A 149 2.58 -8.18 0.40
C ARG A 149 2.65 -7.10 1.46
N GLU A 150 3.58 -7.23 2.39
CA GLU A 150 3.71 -6.32 3.52
C GLU A 150 5.18 -5.96 3.75
N GLY A 151 5.42 -4.70 4.11
CA GLY A 151 6.77 -4.23 4.42
C GLY A 151 7.29 -4.80 5.74
N ASP A 152 8.61 -4.90 5.84
CA ASP A 152 9.32 -5.15 7.08
C ASP A 152 10.23 -3.97 7.38
N TYR A 153 9.73 -3.01 8.16
CA TYR A 153 10.42 -1.74 8.38
C TYR A 153 11.79 -1.96 9.03
N GLU A 154 11.94 -2.92 9.93
CA GLU A 154 13.24 -3.20 10.57
C GLU A 154 14.35 -3.68 9.62
N THR A 155 14.04 -3.89 8.34
CA THR A 155 15.00 -4.33 7.30
C THR A 155 15.46 -3.20 6.39
N GLU A 156 15.15 -1.95 6.74
CA GLU A 156 15.58 -0.80 5.97
C GLU A 156 17.11 -0.67 5.94
N CYS A 157 17.67 -0.76 4.73
CA CYS A 157 19.08 -0.55 4.43
C CYS A 157 19.23 0.79 3.71
N VAL A 158 19.61 1.83 4.44
CA VAL A 158 19.82 3.19 3.90
C VAL A 158 21.30 3.54 3.88
N TRP A 159 21.76 4.18 2.81
CA TRP A 159 23.10 4.76 2.70
C TRP A 159 23.05 6.13 2.01
N PRO A 160 23.82 7.14 2.48
CA PRO A 160 24.51 7.16 3.77
C PRO A 160 23.53 7.15 4.94
N GLU A 161 23.97 6.64 6.09
CA GLU A 161 23.15 6.55 7.29
C GLU A 161 23.16 7.89 8.06
N LEU A 162 22.37 8.86 7.60
CA LEU A 162 22.19 10.13 8.32
C LEU A 162 21.36 9.90 9.61
N PRO A 163 21.70 10.52 10.75
CA PRO A 163 20.96 10.37 12.01
C PRO A 163 19.46 10.64 11.89
N GLU A 164 19.09 11.65 11.10
CA GLU A 164 17.72 12.10 10.87
C GLU A 164 16.93 11.06 10.06
N LEU A 165 17.56 10.34 9.12
CA LEU A 165 16.91 9.25 8.40
C LEU A 165 16.60 8.07 9.34
N ARG A 166 17.52 7.74 10.27
CA ARG A 166 17.24 6.73 11.30
C ARG A 166 16.13 7.18 12.26
N LYS A 167 16.06 8.48 12.55
CA LYS A 167 14.99 9.06 13.38
C LYS A 167 13.64 8.96 12.68
N PHE A 168 13.60 9.25 11.38
CA PHE A 168 12.43 9.05 10.54
C PHE A 168 11.95 7.59 10.57
N HIS A 169 12.87 6.66 10.40
CA HIS A 169 12.58 5.24 10.46
C HIS A 169 11.88 4.85 11.78
N LYS A 170 12.47 5.23 12.91
CA LYS A 170 11.93 4.96 14.25
C LYS A 170 10.56 5.62 14.47
N LEU A 171 10.39 6.85 14.00
CA LEU A 171 9.12 7.56 14.06
C LEU A 171 8.02 6.79 13.32
N MET A 172 8.30 6.35 12.09
CA MET A 172 7.35 5.62 11.26
C MET A 172 6.95 4.28 11.86
N ALA A 173 7.94 3.49 12.32
CA ALA A 173 7.68 2.23 13.01
C ALA A 173 6.88 2.46 14.32
N GLY A 174 7.24 3.48 15.10
CA GLY A 174 6.54 3.82 16.34
C GLY A 174 5.09 4.23 16.12
N LEU A 175 4.83 5.07 15.10
CA LEU A 175 3.47 5.52 14.75
C LEU A 175 2.58 4.37 14.30
N MET A 176 3.16 3.44 13.56
CA MET A 176 2.47 2.24 13.12
C MET A 176 2.08 1.36 14.30
N SER A 177 3.02 1.07 15.20
CA SER A 177 2.74 0.32 16.45
C SER A 177 1.70 1.03 17.33
N ALA A 178 1.80 2.34 17.50
CA ALA A 178 0.84 3.12 18.29
C ALA A 178 -0.57 3.14 17.67
N GLY A 179 -0.67 2.93 16.34
CA GLY A 179 -1.93 2.73 15.63
C GLY A 179 -2.50 1.31 15.71
N GLY A 180 -1.83 0.39 16.40
CA GLY A 180 -2.18 -1.03 16.46
C GLY A 180 -1.65 -1.84 15.27
N GLY A 181 -0.83 -1.25 14.40
CA GLY A 181 -0.16 -1.95 13.31
C GLY A 181 1.09 -2.70 13.76
N THR A 182 1.77 -3.36 12.82
CA THR A 182 2.94 -4.20 13.08
C THR A 182 4.09 -3.84 12.12
N PRO A 183 5.13 -3.09 12.54
CA PRO A 183 6.24 -2.68 11.67
C PRO A 183 7.01 -3.83 11.00
N THR A 184 6.95 -5.02 11.57
CA THR A 184 7.56 -6.25 11.05
C THR A 184 6.54 -7.16 10.37
N ALA A 185 5.51 -6.59 9.74
CA ALA A 185 4.43 -7.35 9.12
C ALA A 185 4.92 -8.38 8.09
N GLY A 186 5.89 -7.98 7.24
CA GLY A 186 6.45 -8.83 6.19
C GLY A 186 6.87 -10.21 6.70
N ARG A 187 7.69 -10.28 7.75
CA ARG A 187 8.16 -11.57 8.31
C ARG A 187 7.07 -12.40 9.03
N GLN A 188 5.88 -11.84 9.25
CA GLN A 188 4.80 -12.47 10.03
C GLN A 188 3.63 -12.99 9.18
N LEU A 189 3.59 -12.70 7.88
CA LEU A 189 2.49 -13.06 7.00
C LEU A 189 2.11 -14.56 7.05
N LEU A 190 3.10 -15.44 7.04
CA LEU A 190 2.86 -16.89 7.16
C LEU A 190 2.17 -17.25 8.49
N SER A 191 2.61 -16.65 9.60
CA SER A 191 1.99 -16.87 10.91
C SER A 191 0.54 -16.37 10.93
N TRP A 192 0.28 -15.23 10.31
CA TRP A 192 -1.07 -14.66 10.23
C TRP A 192 -2.00 -15.49 9.35
N ALA A 193 -1.52 -16.03 8.23
CA ALA A 193 -2.28 -16.95 7.37
C ALA A 193 -2.62 -18.26 8.10
N LEU A 194 -1.67 -18.86 8.82
CA LEU A 194 -1.93 -20.04 9.66
C LEU A 194 -2.98 -19.74 10.74
N LYS A 195 -2.86 -18.58 11.41
CA LYS A 195 -3.83 -18.14 12.41
C LYS A 195 -5.22 -17.85 11.81
N ALA A 196 -5.28 -17.43 10.55
CA ALA A 196 -6.53 -17.27 9.82
C ALA A 196 -7.25 -18.60 9.54
N GLY A 197 -6.57 -19.74 9.72
CA GLY A 197 -7.12 -21.08 9.51
C GLY A 197 -6.74 -21.71 8.17
N VAL A 198 -5.72 -21.16 7.49
CA VAL A 198 -5.21 -21.72 6.24
C VAL A 198 -4.26 -22.88 6.54
N GLU A 199 -4.40 -23.99 5.81
CA GLU A 199 -3.48 -25.11 5.94
C GLU A 199 -2.10 -24.76 5.40
N ARG A 200 -1.03 -25.23 6.06
CA ARG A 200 0.34 -24.87 5.66
C ARG A 200 0.66 -25.23 4.21
N SER A 201 0.10 -26.34 3.70
CA SER A 201 0.28 -26.79 2.31
C SER A 201 -0.33 -25.85 1.27
N GLN A 202 -1.22 -24.95 1.68
CA GLN A 202 -1.85 -23.96 0.80
C GLN A 202 -1.07 -22.66 0.70
N ILE A 203 -0.01 -22.47 1.50
CA ILE A 203 0.68 -21.18 1.65
C ILE A 203 2.08 -21.24 1.03
N THR A 204 2.32 -20.41 0.04
CA THR A 204 3.66 -20.07 -0.43
C THR A 204 4.09 -18.76 0.21
N LEU A 205 5.25 -18.76 0.89
CA LEU A 205 5.89 -17.55 1.43
C LEU A 205 7.10 -17.21 0.56
N SER A 206 7.20 -15.97 0.11
CA SER A 206 8.38 -15.40 -0.53
C SER A 206 8.77 -14.06 0.08
N TYR A 207 9.89 -13.52 -0.35
CA TYR A 207 10.33 -12.18 -0.01
C TYR A 207 10.78 -11.45 -1.27
N SER A 208 10.52 -10.15 -1.33
CA SER A 208 11.03 -9.24 -2.35
C SER A 208 11.59 -7.98 -1.71
N THR A 209 12.29 -7.17 -2.50
CA THR A 209 12.80 -5.87 -2.06
C THR A 209 12.13 -4.74 -2.83
N SER A 210 11.92 -3.63 -2.15
CA SER A 210 11.84 -2.32 -2.82
C SER A 210 13.23 -1.69 -2.75
N SER A 211 13.68 -1.06 -3.83
CA SER A 211 15.02 -0.47 -3.97
C SER A 211 14.93 0.89 -4.64
N TYR A 212 15.65 1.86 -4.09
CA TYR A 212 15.76 3.23 -4.59
C TYR A 212 17.24 3.59 -4.68
N SER A 213 17.80 3.54 -5.89
CA SER A 213 19.23 3.78 -6.12
C SER A 213 19.53 4.62 -7.36
N THR A 214 18.58 4.76 -8.29
CA THR A 214 18.75 5.67 -9.43
C THR A 214 18.37 7.11 -9.04
N PRO A 215 18.88 8.14 -9.74
CA PRO A 215 18.47 9.52 -9.46
C PRO A 215 16.94 9.72 -9.49
N SER A 216 16.24 9.05 -10.41
CA SER A 216 14.78 9.10 -10.51
C SER A 216 14.12 8.50 -9.27
N ASP A 217 14.54 7.28 -8.87
CA ASP A 217 13.97 6.61 -7.70
C ASP A 217 14.18 7.41 -6.42
N ARG A 218 15.40 7.96 -6.26
CA ARG A 218 15.73 8.78 -5.09
C ARG A 218 14.87 10.03 -5.00
N ASN A 219 14.66 10.72 -6.11
CA ASN A 219 13.81 11.92 -6.15
C ASN A 219 12.35 11.59 -5.81
N ILE A 220 11.81 10.51 -6.37
CA ILE A 220 10.43 10.06 -6.07
C ILE A 220 10.29 9.68 -4.60
N CYS A 221 11.24 8.90 -4.07
CA CYS A 221 11.29 8.49 -2.68
C CYS A 221 11.33 9.71 -1.76
N SER A 222 12.33 10.57 -1.93
CA SER A 222 12.50 11.78 -1.12
C SER A 222 11.28 12.68 -1.18
N GLN A 223 10.72 12.92 -2.38
CA GLN A 223 9.54 13.79 -2.52
C GLN A 223 8.36 13.24 -1.71
N GLY A 224 8.03 11.95 -1.87
CA GLY A 224 6.91 11.36 -1.15
C GLY A 224 7.08 11.36 0.37
N LEU A 225 8.31 11.12 0.85
CA LEU A 225 8.62 11.16 2.29
C LEU A 225 8.59 12.59 2.85
N CYS A 226 9.11 13.56 2.09
CA CYS A 226 9.08 14.98 2.45
C CYS A 226 7.67 15.54 2.48
N ASP A 227 6.85 15.21 1.47
CA ASP A 227 5.43 15.56 1.46
C ASP A 227 4.78 15.05 2.74
N GLN A 228 5.14 13.84 3.20
CA GLN A 228 4.49 13.20 4.34
C GLN A 228 4.89 13.89 5.65
N LEU A 229 6.15 14.30 5.75
CA LEU A 229 6.67 15.03 6.90
C LEU A 229 6.11 16.46 6.98
N ARG A 230 6.03 17.17 5.85
CA ARG A 230 5.63 18.59 5.80
C ARG A 230 4.12 18.82 5.64
N GLY A 231 3.44 17.94 4.91
CA GLY A 231 2.00 18.02 4.64
C GLY A 231 1.11 17.21 5.59
N GLY A 232 1.70 16.31 6.38
CA GLY A 232 0.97 15.39 7.25
C GLY A 232 0.61 15.98 8.62
N SER A 233 -0.34 16.92 8.70
CA SER A 233 -0.83 17.46 10.00
C SER A 233 -1.23 16.33 10.97
N ARG A 234 -1.92 15.30 10.46
CA ARG A 234 -2.32 14.12 11.24
C ARG A 234 -1.16 13.21 11.67
N LEU A 235 -0.12 13.09 10.84
CA LEU A 235 1.09 12.32 11.21
C LEU A 235 1.79 13.02 12.37
N ARG A 236 1.99 14.32 12.21
CA ARG A 236 2.61 15.22 13.18
C ARG A 236 1.86 15.26 14.50
N GLU A 237 0.54 15.49 14.46
CA GLU A 237 -0.34 15.46 15.65
C GLU A 237 -0.24 14.12 16.39
N LYS A 238 -0.27 12.98 15.68
CA LYS A 238 -0.14 11.66 16.30
C LYS A 238 1.24 11.48 16.93
N ALA A 239 2.30 11.86 16.22
CA ALA A 239 3.67 11.70 16.68
C ALA A 239 3.92 12.47 17.97
N LEU A 240 3.47 13.73 18.03
CA LEU A 240 3.54 14.57 19.23
C LEU A 240 2.68 13.98 20.36
N LYS A 241 1.44 13.55 20.05
CA LYS A 241 0.54 12.93 21.03
C LYS A 241 1.13 11.67 21.67
N PHE A 242 1.84 10.85 20.90
CA PHE A 242 2.47 9.61 21.39
C PHE A 242 3.91 9.80 21.88
N GLY A 243 4.45 11.03 21.87
CA GLY A 243 5.81 11.31 22.31
C GLY A 243 6.89 10.67 21.44
N LEU A 244 6.61 10.45 20.16
CA LEU A 244 7.50 9.76 19.21
C LEU A 244 8.44 10.72 18.46
N GLY A 245 8.27 12.03 18.61
CA GLY A 245 9.12 13.06 18.03
C GLY A 245 8.80 14.44 18.61
N ALA A 246 9.70 15.39 18.41
CA ALA A 246 9.55 16.81 18.72
C ALA A 246 9.16 17.62 17.46
N GLU A 247 8.73 18.85 17.68
CA GLU A 247 8.23 19.76 16.63
C GLU A 247 9.26 20.02 15.52
N ASP A 248 10.53 20.19 15.90
CA ASP A 248 11.64 20.48 14.97
C ASP A 248 12.07 19.25 14.17
N ASP A 249 11.78 18.04 14.65
CA ASP A 249 12.22 16.78 14.05
C ASP A 249 11.73 16.64 12.61
N PHE A 250 10.49 17.07 12.31
CA PHE A 250 9.84 16.87 11.02
C PHE A 250 10.58 17.56 9.88
N GLU A 251 11.02 18.79 10.11
CA GLU A 251 11.74 19.56 9.10
C GLU A 251 13.20 19.08 8.96
N GLU A 252 13.84 18.68 10.06
CA GLU A 252 15.17 18.06 10.03
C GLU A 252 15.17 16.76 9.22
N MET A 253 14.20 15.88 9.46
CA MET A 253 14.03 14.64 8.70
C MET A 253 13.74 14.89 7.22
N ALA A 254 12.94 15.91 6.90
CA ALA A 254 12.63 16.24 5.51
C ALA A 254 13.89 16.74 4.77
N LYS A 255 14.66 17.64 5.39
CA LYS A 255 15.93 18.11 4.83
C LYS A 255 16.93 16.97 4.63
N ALA A 256 16.99 15.99 5.53
CA ALA A 256 17.86 14.84 5.39
C ALA A 256 17.48 13.95 4.19
N TRP A 257 16.18 13.77 3.92
CA TRP A 257 15.74 13.07 2.70
C TRP A 257 16.11 13.84 1.42
N GLU A 258 15.96 15.17 1.43
CA GLU A 258 16.37 16.02 0.30
C GLU A 258 17.89 16.02 0.07
N GLU A 259 18.68 15.96 1.14
CA GLU A 259 20.13 15.78 1.06
C GLU A 259 20.45 14.40 0.48
N TRP A 260 19.85 13.34 1.03
CA TRP A 260 20.04 11.97 0.57
C TRP A 260 19.73 11.82 -0.93
N ALA A 261 18.66 12.44 -1.43
CA ALA A 261 18.30 12.36 -2.84
C ALA A 261 19.36 12.93 -3.79
N LYS A 262 20.06 14.00 -3.36
CA LYS A 262 21.08 14.71 -4.14
C LYS A 262 22.41 13.97 -4.22
N ARG A 263 22.63 12.96 -3.37
CA ARG A 263 23.89 12.22 -3.32
C ARG A 263 23.95 11.14 -4.39
N ASP A 264 25.06 11.06 -5.12
CA ASP A 264 25.25 10.05 -6.15
C ASP A 264 25.47 8.64 -5.60
N ASP A 265 26.00 8.53 -4.38
CA ASP A 265 26.24 7.26 -3.69
C ASP A 265 25.05 6.78 -2.86
N ALA A 266 23.95 7.54 -2.80
CA ALA A 266 22.82 7.21 -1.95
C ALA A 266 21.99 6.03 -2.48
N SER A 267 21.55 5.18 -1.56
CA SER A 267 20.65 4.07 -1.83
C SER A 267 19.78 3.72 -0.62
N LEU A 268 18.61 3.14 -0.89
CA LEU A 268 17.66 2.68 0.10
C LEU A 268 17.06 1.36 -0.38
N ALA A 269 17.01 0.35 0.47
CA ALA A 269 16.27 -0.87 0.21
C ALA A 269 15.49 -1.32 1.45
N MET A 270 14.39 -2.03 1.23
CA MET A 270 13.56 -2.60 2.29
C MET A 270 13.03 -3.97 1.86
N LEU A 271 13.04 -4.95 2.76
CA LEU A 271 12.42 -6.25 2.51
C LEU A 271 10.91 -6.17 2.70
N HIS A 272 10.22 -6.97 1.89
CA HIS A 272 8.79 -7.20 1.96
C HIS A 272 8.55 -8.69 2.01
N GLY A 273 7.71 -9.12 2.95
CA GLY A 273 7.18 -10.47 2.93
C GLY A 273 6.01 -10.57 1.96
N GLU A 274 5.84 -11.73 1.35
CA GLU A 274 4.80 -12.01 0.37
C GLU A 274 4.20 -13.38 0.64
N ILE A 275 2.86 -13.47 0.58
CA ILE A 275 2.17 -14.77 0.62
C ILE A 275 1.26 -14.93 -0.59
N LEU A 276 1.20 -16.16 -1.07
CA LEU A 276 0.15 -16.67 -1.95
C LEU A 276 -0.52 -17.84 -1.27
N VAL A 277 -1.83 -17.74 -1.11
CA VAL A 277 -2.68 -18.78 -0.53
C VAL A 277 -3.59 -19.34 -1.60
N GLN A 278 -3.51 -20.65 -1.82
CA GLN A 278 -4.42 -21.39 -2.66
C GLN A 278 -5.60 -21.90 -1.81
N LYS A 279 -6.76 -21.24 -1.89
CA LYS A 279 -7.98 -21.63 -1.16
C LYS A 279 -8.59 -22.91 -1.73
#